data_AF-A0A9C9KSB7-F1
#
_entry.id   AF-A0A9C9KSB7-F1
#
_cell.length_a   1.000
_cell.length_b   1.000
_cell.length_c   1.000
_cell.angle_alpha   90.00
_cell.angle_beta   90.00
_cell.angle_gamma   90.00
#
_symmetry.space_group_name_H-M   'P 1'
#
loop_
_entity.id
_entity.type
_entity.pdbx_description
1 polymer ?
#
loop_
_entity_poly.entity_id
_entity_poly.type
_entity_poly.pdbx_seq_one_letter_code
_entity_poly.pdbx_strand_id
1 'polypeptide(L)'
;ETGHMWGAYTRNRDTVSGPNRYDLLISSSGQGIFHWGRYFDNNHSPMDYDGIDWQALGGNKFKSHTIGDDYYHFNPLDLYLMGLTSTTSVGSFYTIQSPSGNSGTITGSRKNINVKNVIWAEGNRNPAYPSTQKSWKQACVVLTYDARTSRSFAKKVAQQRRKYTWQFYKATRYLGKVDTTLKAKTLLPVISNISVAIDNDRAIIGWKTNVSTKSRVNYSTSSNAFRRDQAHNEPFSSKSSNTLRTSHGMMITGLSPDTTYNFEIIAESKEGLVDRKGVQKFYTRKTNDTCKPDINNVSVRRYKYGKANKIVVSWKTDELCDSRVRFGKSTPPASKKYDPYPKTSHSIIIPGLGTGNYFIRIGSRDAAGNLAIDDNNGSYYRINIPLLITSGLESSSSEELLEQTNAINVDIESGDIESAIDKTSNFIHDIGTKELECIVKSEKLPEDELEASYVLVSKLAERLGSSAQLISETSEEIEFAFEDDPLFSISCINLSADTVAQECGFPVLASMMASVYPAISLEPNTEKGLGFYSLKKAESS
;
A
#
# COMPACT_ATOMS: atom_id res chain seq x y z
N GLU A 1 -12.39 -10.15 -23.04
CA GLU A 1 -13.46 -10.24 -22.01
C GLU A 1 -13.64 -9.03 -21.09
N THR A 2 -12.70 -8.60 -20.25
CA THR A 2 -12.98 -7.53 -19.25
C THR A 2 -13.50 -6.22 -19.87
N GLY A 3 -13.06 -5.88 -21.09
CA GLY A 3 -13.55 -4.70 -21.80
C GLY A 3 -15.03 -4.76 -22.21
N HIS A 4 -15.63 -5.96 -22.31
CA HIS A 4 -17.04 -6.15 -22.70
C HIS A 4 -18.02 -5.45 -21.77
N MET A 5 -17.64 -5.23 -20.50
CA MET A 5 -18.45 -4.44 -19.56
C MET A 5 -18.75 -3.02 -20.08
N TRP A 6 -17.91 -2.48 -20.97
CA TRP A 6 -18.05 -1.11 -21.48
C TRP A 6 -18.19 -1.04 -23.01
N GLY A 7 -17.55 -1.94 -23.75
CA GLY A 7 -17.47 -1.86 -25.21
C GLY A 7 -18.52 -2.67 -25.97
N ALA A 8 -19.19 -3.63 -25.32
CA ALA A 8 -20.13 -4.50 -26.01
C ALA A 8 -21.34 -3.72 -26.54
N TYR A 9 -21.78 -4.05 -27.76
CA TYR A 9 -22.94 -3.46 -28.44
C TYR A 9 -22.89 -1.94 -28.65
N THR A 10 -21.69 -1.36 -28.69
CA THR A 10 -21.55 0.09 -28.93
C THR A 10 -21.96 0.43 -30.37
N ARG A 11 -22.97 1.28 -30.53
CA ARG A 11 -23.43 1.75 -31.84
C ARG A 11 -22.92 3.14 -32.17
N ASN A 12 -23.09 3.54 -33.42
CA ASN A 12 -22.82 4.88 -33.89
C ASN A 12 -24.03 5.50 -34.61
N ARG A 13 -24.04 6.83 -34.69
CA ARG A 13 -25.02 7.63 -35.45
C ARG A 13 -24.29 8.69 -36.25
N ASP A 14 -24.80 9.05 -37.43
CA ASP A 14 -24.14 9.99 -38.33
C ASP A 14 -24.41 11.46 -38.00
N THR A 15 -25.52 11.77 -37.32
CA THR A 15 -25.90 13.12 -36.88
C THR A 15 -26.55 13.09 -35.50
N VAL A 16 -26.67 14.23 -34.82
CA VAL A 16 -27.28 14.28 -33.47
C VAL A 16 -28.74 13.80 -33.44
N SER A 17 -29.53 14.19 -34.43
CA SER A 17 -30.98 13.94 -34.51
C SER A 17 -31.40 12.85 -35.51
N GLY A 18 -30.43 12.19 -36.16
CA GLY A 18 -30.72 11.12 -37.12
C GLY A 18 -31.49 9.96 -36.46
N PRO A 19 -32.49 9.37 -37.13
CA PRO A 19 -33.30 8.31 -36.53
C PRO A 19 -32.55 6.97 -36.43
N ASN A 20 -31.54 6.77 -37.30
CA ASN A 20 -30.88 5.48 -37.46
C ASN A 20 -29.68 5.34 -36.53
N ARG A 21 -29.56 4.19 -35.86
CA ARG A 21 -28.35 3.74 -35.19
C ARG A 21 -27.73 2.63 -36.03
N TYR A 22 -26.41 2.58 -36.06
CA TYR A 22 -25.68 1.60 -36.87
C TYR A 22 -24.72 0.80 -36.01
N ASP A 23 -24.57 -0.48 -36.38
CA ASP A 23 -23.68 -1.44 -35.75
C ASP A 23 -22.30 -1.47 -36.43
N LEU A 24 -21.86 -0.35 -37.05
CA LEU A 24 -20.65 -0.34 -37.89
C LEU A 24 -19.36 -0.62 -37.12
N LEU A 25 -19.40 -0.47 -35.79
CA LEU A 25 -18.27 -0.70 -34.91
C LEU A 25 -18.17 -2.14 -34.43
N ILE A 26 -19.24 -2.95 -34.54
CA ILE A 26 -19.30 -4.31 -34.00
C ILE A 26 -19.36 -5.37 -35.12
N SER A 27 -18.92 -6.59 -34.85
CA SER A 27 -19.02 -7.68 -35.84
C SER A 27 -20.46 -8.20 -35.97
N SER A 28 -20.83 -8.68 -37.15
CA SER A 28 -22.22 -9.01 -37.50
C SER A 28 -22.60 -10.49 -37.31
N SER A 29 -21.74 -11.35 -36.76
CA SER A 29 -22.03 -12.80 -36.66
C SER A 29 -21.43 -13.49 -35.43
N GLY A 30 -22.22 -14.38 -34.82
CA GLY A 30 -21.78 -15.30 -33.77
C GLY A 30 -21.24 -14.60 -32.52
N GLN A 31 -20.14 -15.11 -31.95
CA GLN A 31 -19.43 -14.46 -30.82
C GLN A 31 -18.88 -13.05 -31.16
N GLY A 32 -18.91 -12.64 -32.44
CA GLY A 32 -18.45 -11.34 -32.90
C GLY A 32 -19.35 -10.16 -32.52
N ILE A 33 -20.64 -10.36 -32.22
CA ILE A 33 -21.57 -9.24 -31.94
C ILE A 33 -21.22 -8.46 -30.65
N PHE A 34 -20.32 -8.97 -29.81
CA PHE A 34 -19.83 -8.32 -28.60
C PHE A 34 -18.44 -7.66 -28.78
N HIS A 35 -17.79 -7.90 -29.92
CA HIS A 35 -16.44 -7.48 -30.25
C HIS A 35 -16.43 -6.38 -31.31
N TRP A 36 -15.32 -5.68 -31.41
CA TRP A 36 -15.08 -4.76 -32.52
C TRP A 36 -15.13 -5.47 -33.86
N GLY A 37 -15.74 -4.80 -34.84
CA GLY A 37 -15.92 -5.34 -36.17
C GLY A 37 -14.59 -5.43 -36.92
N ARG A 38 -14.41 -6.50 -37.69
CA ARG A 38 -13.20 -6.76 -38.48
C ARG A 38 -12.67 -5.57 -39.27
N TYR A 39 -13.56 -4.71 -39.77
CA TYR A 39 -13.22 -3.59 -40.65
C TYR A 39 -13.22 -2.24 -39.94
N PHE A 40 -13.15 -2.23 -38.61
CA PHE A 40 -12.96 -1.05 -37.78
C PHE A 40 -11.47 -0.89 -37.48
N ASP A 41 -10.89 0.27 -37.80
CA ASP A 41 -9.57 0.70 -37.34
C ASP A 41 -9.62 0.93 -35.82
N ASN A 42 -9.45 -0.15 -35.09
CA ASN A 42 -9.53 -0.20 -33.64
C ASN A 42 -8.14 -0.10 -32.99
N ASN A 43 -7.07 0.13 -33.76
CA ASN A 43 -5.71 0.30 -33.25
C ASN A 43 -5.28 -0.85 -32.31
N HIS A 44 -5.55 -2.09 -32.71
CA HIS A 44 -5.21 -3.34 -31.98
C HIS A 44 -5.83 -3.45 -30.59
N SER A 45 -7.09 -3.07 -30.47
CA SER A 45 -7.82 -3.25 -29.23
C SER A 45 -8.02 -4.73 -28.91
N PRO A 46 -7.86 -5.16 -27.64
CA PRO A 46 -8.26 -6.51 -27.22
C PRO A 46 -9.79 -6.73 -27.23
N MET A 47 -10.57 -5.71 -27.56
CA MET A 47 -12.00 -5.84 -27.89
C MET A 47 -12.20 -6.38 -29.32
N ASP A 48 -11.15 -6.39 -30.14
CA ASP A 48 -11.13 -7.10 -31.41
C ASP A 48 -10.58 -8.52 -31.20
N TYR A 49 -11.36 -9.51 -31.63
CA TYR A 49 -11.01 -10.92 -31.48
C TYR A 49 -10.13 -11.43 -32.63
N ASP A 50 -10.10 -10.73 -33.78
CA ASP A 50 -9.40 -11.22 -34.97
C ASP A 50 -7.94 -10.77 -35.09
N GLY A 51 -7.51 -9.85 -34.22
CA GLY A 51 -6.11 -9.41 -34.10
C GLY A 51 -5.62 -8.58 -35.29
N ILE A 52 -6.53 -7.95 -36.04
CA ILE A 52 -6.21 -7.17 -37.23
C ILE A 52 -6.35 -5.67 -36.95
N ASP A 53 -5.35 -4.92 -37.39
CA ASP A 53 -5.45 -3.47 -37.49
C ASP A 53 -5.30 -3.01 -38.93
N TRP A 54 -6.07 -1.99 -39.27
CA TRP A 54 -6.12 -1.48 -40.62
C TRP A 54 -5.37 -0.15 -40.71
N GLN A 55 -4.43 -0.10 -41.63
CA GLN A 55 -3.76 1.13 -42.03
C GLN A 55 -4.26 1.58 -43.41
N ALA A 56 -4.81 2.79 -43.49
CA ALA A 56 -5.17 3.40 -44.76
C ALA A 56 -3.91 3.75 -45.56
N LEU A 57 -3.84 3.32 -46.83
CA LEU A 57 -2.72 3.63 -47.74
C LEU A 57 -3.00 4.81 -48.68
N GLY A 58 -4.20 5.40 -48.59
CA GLY A 58 -4.70 6.42 -49.51
C GLY A 58 -5.63 5.83 -50.59
N GLY A 59 -6.49 6.69 -51.15
CA GLY A 59 -7.54 6.26 -52.08
C GLY A 59 -8.49 5.25 -51.42
N ASN A 60 -8.71 4.12 -52.09
CA ASN A 60 -9.59 3.04 -51.63
C ASN A 60 -8.84 1.84 -51.03
N LYS A 61 -7.54 1.95 -50.71
CA LYS A 61 -6.70 0.81 -50.28
C LYS A 61 -6.37 0.85 -48.78
N PHE A 62 -6.39 -0.33 -48.16
CA PHE A 62 -6.09 -0.52 -46.74
C PHE A 62 -5.23 -1.76 -46.54
N LYS A 63 -4.25 -1.69 -45.62
CA LYS A 63 -3.37 -2.81 -45.30
C LYS A 63 -3.62 -3.30 -43.89
N SER A 64 -3.85 -4.60 -43.73
CA SER A 64 -3.93 -5.26 -42.43
C SER A 64 -2.53 -5.48 -41.86
N HIS A 65 -2.37 -5.25 -40.58
CA HIS A 65 -1.20 -5.67 -39.80
C HIS A 65 -1.63 -6.72 -38.78
N THR A 66 -0.81 -7.76 -38.60
CA THR A 66 -0.94 -8.71 -37.50
C THR A 66 0.04 -8.29 -36.41
N ILE A 67 -0.44 -8.09 -35.20
CA ILE A 67 0.41 -7.75 -34.05
C ILE A 67 0.54 -8.92 -33.11
N GLY A 68 1.76 -9.13 -32.59
CA GLY A 68 2.06 -10.15 -31.60
C GLY A 68 1.45 -9.84 -30.23
N ASP A 69 1.25 -10.89 -29.43
CA ASP A 69 0.48 -10.87 -28.17
C ASP A 69 0.96 -9.88 -27.10
N ASP A 70 2.17 -9.35 -27.23
CA ASP A 70 2.81 -8.46 -26.26
C ASP A 70 2.28 -7.01 -26.31
N TYR A 71 1.45 -6.68 -27.31
CA TYR A 71 1.08 -5.32 -27.70
C TYR A 71 -0.43 -4.98 -27.62
N TYR A 72 -1.28 -5.87 -27.10
CA TYR A 72 -2.71 -5.54 -26.95
C TYR A 72 -2.92 -4.34 -26.01
N HIS A 73 -3.52 -3.28 -26.55
CA HIS A 73 -3.90 -2.09 -25.79
C HIS A 73 -5.29 -1.60 -26.15
N PHE A 74 -6.07 -1.21 -25.15
CA PHE A 74 -7.34 -0.56 -25.39
C PHE A 74 -7.12 0.71 -26.20
N ASN A 75 -7.91 0.86 -27.24
CA ASN A 75 -7.88 2.01 -28.12
C ASN A 75 -8.52 3.22 -27.45
N PRO A 76 -8.37 4.43 -28.02
CA PRO A 76 -8.88 5.62 -27.37
C PRO A 76 -10.41 5.60 -27.13
N LEU A 77 -11.20 4.96 -28.01
CA LEU A 77 -12.64 4.80 -27.82
C LEU A 77 -12.94 3.87 -26.65
N ASP A 78 -12.26 2.72 -26.56
CA ASP A 78 -12.40 1.79 -25.42
C ASP A 78 -12.15 2.51 -24.10
N LEU A 79 -11.06 3.27 -24.02
CA LEU A 79 -10.69 4.01 -22.82
C LEU A 79 -11.74 5.05 -22.45
N TYR A 80 -12.40 5.69 -23.42
CA TYR A 80 -13.53 6.59 -23.17
C TYR A 80 -14.75 5.83 -22.65
N LEU A 81 -15.10 4.69 -23.25
CA LEU A 81 -16.23 3.85 -22.81
C LEU A 81 -16.00 3.30 -21.39
N MET A 82 -14.76 2.94 -21.06
CA MET A 82 -14.34 2.58 -19.70
C MET A 82 -14.37 3.77 -18.72
N GLY A 83 -14.48 5.00 -19.24
CA GLY A 83 -14.43 6.23 -18.46
C GLY A 83 -13.01 6.66 -18.07
N LEU A 84 -11.97 6.07 -18.65
CA LEU A 84 -10.57 6.30 -18.30
C LEU A 84 -9.97 7.55 -18.96
N THR A 85 -10.60 8.09 -20.02
CA THR A 85 -10.15 9.31 -20.70
C THR A 85 -11.31 10.22 -21.11
N SER A 86 -11.01 11.48 -21.44
CA SER A 86 -11.95 12.46 -21.98
C SER A 86 -12.25 12.23 -23.47
N THR A 87 -13.34 12.84 -23.95
CA THR A 87 -13.73 12.85 -25.37
C THR A 87 -12.67 13.44 -26.29
N THR A 88 -11.93 14.45 -25.82
CA THR A 88 -10.85 15.11 -26.58
C THR A 88 -9.68 14.18 -26.91
N SER A 89 -9.43 13.17 -26.07
CA SER A 89 -8.33 12.22 -26.26
C SER A 89 -8.68 11.05 -27.19
N VAL A 90 -9.95 10.90 -27.59
CA VAL A 90 -10.37 9.78 -28.46
C VAL A 90 -9.86 9.95 -29.89
N GLY A 91 -9.81 11.20 -30.37
CA GLY A 91 -9.44 11.49 -31.76
C GLY A 91 -10.50 10.99 -32.76
N SER A 92 -10.06 10.75 -34.00
CA SER A 92 -10.89 10.18 -35.07
C SER A 92 -10.36 8.80 -35.45
N PHE A 93 -11.27 7.92 -35.82
CA PHE A 93 -11.02 6.56 -36.30
C PHE A 93 -11.90 6.31 -37.52
N TYR A 94 -11.85 5.12 -38.12
CA TYR A 94 -12.65 4.84 -39.30
C TYR A 94 -13.10 3.39 -39.41
N THR A 95 -14.14 3.16 -40.20
CA THR A 95 -14.54 1.84 -40.68
C THR A 95 -14.37 1.75 -42.18
N ILE A 96 -14.09 0.55 -42.69
CA ILE A 96 -13.98 0.26 -44.12
C ILE A 96 -15.33 -0.30 -44.59
N GLN A 97 -16.01 0.47 -45.43
CA GLN A 97 -17.30 0.10 -46.02
C GLN A 97 -17.10 -0.58 -47.37
N SER A 98 -17.97 -1.55 -47.66
CA SER A 98 -17.91 -2.37 -48.89
C SER A 98 -16.50 -2.94 -49.16
N PRO A 99 -15.88 -3.62 -48.17
CA PRO A 99 -14.54 -4.15 -48.32
C PRO A 99 -14.50 -5.26 -49.38
N SER A 100 -13.46 -5.27 -50.20
CA SER A 100 -13.11 -6.37 -51.11
C SER A 100 -11.78 -6.97 -50.69
N GLY A 101 -11.85 -8.18 -50.15
CA GLY A 101 -10.75 -8.88 -49.48
C GLY A 101 -10.92 -8.90 -47.96
N ASN A 102 -10.13 -9.74 -47.29
CA ASN A 102 -10.22 -9.96 -45.84
C ASN A 102 -8.89 -9.76 -45.09
N SER A 103 -7.74 -9.76 -45.77
CA SER A 103 -6.40 -9.65 -45.19
C SER A 103 -5.41 -9.15 -46.23
N GLY A 104 -4.19 -8.81 -45.80
CA GLY A 104 -3.17 -8.23 -46.66
C GLY A 104 -3.55 -6.80 -47.05
N THR A 105 -3.57 -6.50 -48.35
CA THR A 105 -4.10 -5.22 -48.85
C THR A 105 -5.48 -5.43 -49.44
N ILE A 106 -6.49 -4.76 -48.89
CA ILE A 106 -7.88 -4.80 -49.36
C ILE A 106 -8.27 -3.47 -50.00
N THR A 107 -9.43 -3.46 -50.66
CA THR A 107 -10.06 -2.21 -51.13
C THR A 107 -11.39 -1.94 -50.42
N GLY A 108 -11.81 -0.68 -50.34
CA GLY A 108 -13.08 -0.28 -49.74
C GLY A 108 -13.24 1.24 -49.66
N SER A 109 -14.33 1.70 -49.05
CA SER A 109 -14.59 3.13 -48.81
C SER A 109 -14.38 3.49 -47.35
N ARG A 110 -13.56 4.52 -47.08
CA ARG A 110 -13.29 4.98 -45.71
C ARG A 110 -14.49 5.78 -45.16
N LYS A 111 -15.07 5.34 -44.05
CA LYS A 111 -16.01 6.14 -43.25
C LYS A 111 -15.35 6.60 -41.97
N ASN A 112 -15.08 7.90 -41.87
CA ASN A 112 -14.52 8.51 -40.66
C ASN A 112 -15.59 8.61 -39.58
N ILE A 113 -15.21 8.25 -38.35
CA ILE A 113 -16.05 8.25 -37.16
C ILE A 113 -15.24 8.86 -36.01
N ASN A 114 -15.91 9.48 -35.05
CA ASN A 114 -15.30 9.91 -33.80
C ASN A 114 -16.25 9.66 -32.61
N VAL A 115 -15.81 10.02 -31.41
CA VAL A 115 -16.58 9.82 -30.18
C VAL A 115 -17.97 10.48 -30.20
N LYS A 116 -18.18 11.57 -30.96
CA LYS A 116 -19.50 12.22 -31.07
C LYS A 116 -20.51 11.30 -31.72
N ASN A 117 -20.12 10.51 -32.73
CA ASN A 117 -21.02 9.55 -33.37
C ASN A 117 -21.54 8.50 -32.39
N VAL A 118 -20.69 8.07 -31.45
CA VAL A 118 -21.06 7.15 -30.37
C VAL A 118 -21.96 7.85 -29.35
N ILE A 119 -21.60 9.08 -28.94
CA ILE A 119 -22.42 9.89 -28.01
C ILE A 119 -23.81 10.17 -28.56
N TRP A 120 -23.94 10.43 -29.86
CA TRP A 120 -25.25 10.62 -30.50
C TRP A 120 -26.09 9.36 -30.49
N ALA A 121 -25.47 8.18 -30.52
CA ALA A 121 -26.19 6.90 -30.48
C ALA A 121 -26.55 6.47 -29.05
N GLU A 122 -25.59 6.53 -28.13
CA GLU A 122 -25.68 5.92 -26.79
C GLU A 122 -25.79 6.94 -25.65
N GLY A 123 -25.58 8.22 -25.92
CA GLY A 123 -25.51 9.28 -24.92
C GLY A 123 -24.11 9.50 -24.35
N ASN A 124 -24.00 10.47 -23.43
CA ASN A 124 -22.75 10.74 -22.73
C ASN A 124 -22.42 9.62 -21.74
N ARG A 125 -21.12 9.32 -21.58
CA ARG A 125 -20.64 8.38 -20.57
C ARG A 125 -21.03 8.86 -19.16
N ASN A 126 -21.71 8.01 -18.37
CA ASN A 126 -22.17 8.34 -17.01
C ASN A 126 -21.78 7.27 -15.96
N PRO A 127 -20.96 7.57 -14.94
CA PRO A 127 -20.33 8.87 -14.65
C PRO A 127 -19.35 9.29 -15.75
N ALA A 128 -19.17 10.60 -15.94
CA ALA A 128 -18.23 11.15 -16.90
C ALA A 128 -16.80 11.13 -16.34
N TYR A 129 -15.81 11.05 -17.23
CA TYR A 129 -14.42 11.34 -16.86
C TYR A 129 -14.31 12.78 -16.30
N PRO A 130 -13.49 13.03 -15.24
CA PRO A 130 -12.60 12.08 -14.56
C PRO A 130 -13.22 11.35 -13.36
N SER A 131 -14.50 11.54 -13.09
CA SER A 131 -15.24 11.07 -11.90
C SER A 131 -15.66 9.60 -11.93
N THR A 132 -15.10 8.84 -12.86
CA THR A 132 -15.34 7.41 -13.06
C THR A 132 -14.47 6.56 -12.12
N GLN A 133 -14.93 5.35 -11.84
CA GLN A 133 -14.10 4.34 -11.18
C GLN A 133 -12.89 4.00 -12.07
N LYS A 134 -11.69 3.98 -11.47
CA LYS A 134 -10.42 3.63 -12.15
C LYS A 134 -9.73 2.40 -11.56
N SER A 135 -10.32 1.85 -10.51
CA SER A 135 -9.79 0.70 -9.78
C SER A 135 -10.93 -0.26 -9.49
N TRP A 136 -10.83 -1.50 -9.95
CA TRP A 136 -11.81 -2.56 -9.74
C TRP A 136 -11.24 -3.67 -8.89
N LYS A 137 -12.09 -4.37 -8.14
CA LYS A 137 -11.73 -5.60 -7.43
C LYS A 137 -12.34 -6.78 -8.18
N GLN A 138 -11.56 -7.82 -8.45
CA GLN A 138 -12.02 -9.05 -9.10
C GLN A 138 -11.53 -10.26 -8.33
N ALA A 139 -12.45 -11.09 -7.85
CA ALA A 139 -12.11 -12.36 -7.22
C ALA A 139 -11.98 -13.46 -8.28
N CYS A 140 -11.00 -14.35 -8.11
CA CYS A 140 -10.92 -15.59 -8.88
C CYS A 140 -11.28 -16.75 -7.95
N VAL A 141 -12.38 -17.44 -8.26
CA VAL A 141 -12.85 -18.59 -7.49
C VAL A 141 -12.52 -19.86 -8.26
N VAL A 142 -11.81 -20.80 -7.61
CA VAL A 142 -11.57 -22.14 -8.16
C VAL A 142 -12.60 -23.07 -7.55
N LEU A 143 -13.53 -23.54 -8.38
CA LEU A 143 -14.49 -24.56 -8.00
C LEU A 143 -13.88 -25.93 -8.27
N THR A 144 -13.83 -26.78 -7.25
CA THR A 144 -13.31 -28.14 -7.36
C THR A 144 -14.04 -29.09 -6.42
N TYR A 145 -14.12 -30.36 -6.81
CA TYR A 145 -14.66 -31.43 -5.98
C TYR A 145 -13.67 -31.84 -4.86
N ASP A 146 -12.37 -31.69 -5.08
CA ASP A 146 -11.33 -31.99 -4.09
C ASP A 146 -10.20 -30.93 -4.12
N ALA A 147 -10.06 -30.22 -2.99
CA ALA A 147 -9.08 -29.17 -2.80
C ALA A 147 -7.63 -29.70 -2.80
N ARG A 148 -7.38 -30.94 -2.37
CA ARG A 148 -6.00 -31.49 -2.28
C ARG A 148 -5.41 -31.73 -3.65
N THR A 149 -6.13 -32.45 -4.50
CA THR A 149 -5.70 -32.76 -5.88
C THR A 149 -5.64 -31.50 -6.76
N SER A 150 -6.41 -30.47 -6.42
CA SER A 150 -6.50 -29.22 -7.20
C SER A 150 -5.47 -28.14 -6.83
N ARG A 151 -4.58 -28.39 -5.86
CA ARG A 151 -3.57 -27.41 -5.40
C ARG A 151 -2.70 -26.87 -6.54
N SER A 152 -2.32 -27.71 -7.50
CA SER A 152 -1.50 -27.31 -8.66
C SER A 152 -2.26 -26.38 -9.61
N PHE A 153 -3.54 -26.66 -9.87
CA PHE A 153 -4.42 -25.81 -10.67
C PHE A 153 -4.69 -24.48 -9.98
N ALA A 154 -5.02 -24.48 -8.68
CA ALA A 154 -5.20 -23.26 -7.90
C ALA A 154 -3.93 -22.38 -7.90
N LYS A 155 -2.73 -22.97 -7.83
CA LYS A 155 -1.46 -22.25 -7.98
C LYS A 155 -1.31 -21.62 -9.37
N LYS A 156 -1.69 -22.32 -10.45
CA LYS A 156 -1.68 -21.77 -11.82
C LYS A 156 -2.67 -20.62 -11.96
N VAL A 157 -3.90 -20.74 -11.44
CA VAL A 157 -4.89 -19.65 -11.43
C VAL A 157 -4.37 -18.45 -10.63
N ALA A 158 -3.73 -18.67 -9.48
CA ALA A 158 -3.10 -17.60 -8.70
C ALA A 158 -1.94 -16.91 -9.44
N GLN A 159 -1.19 -17.62 -10.27
CA GLN A 159 -0.18 -17.02 -11.14
C GLN A 159 -0.82 -16.22 -12.29
N GLN A 160 -1.86 -16.76 -12.92
CA GLN A 160 -2.55 -16.08 -14.02
C GLN A 160 -3.28 -14.81 -13.57
N ARG A 161 -3.97 -14.81 -12.42
CA ARG A 161 -4.62 -13.59 -11.90
C ARG A 161 -3.62 -12.45 -11.66
N ARG A 162 -2.40 -12.75 -11.20
CA ARG A 162 -1.33 -11.76 -11.02
C ARG A 162 -0.83 -11.20 -12.35
N LYS A 163 -0.65 -12.06 -13.36
CA LYS A 163 -0.31 -11.63 -14.73
C LYS A 163 -1.41 -10.78 -15.34
N TYR A 164 -2.66 -11.20 -15.20
CA TYR A 164 -3.83 -10.48 -15.70
C TYR A 164 -3.94 -9.06 -15.14
N THR A 165 -3.79 -8.89 -13.82
CA THR A 165 -3.76 -7.57 -13.18
C THR A 165 -2.76 -6.63 -13.86
N TRP A 166 -1.58 -7.13 -14.21
CA TRP A 166 -0.56 -6.36 -14.92
C TRP A 166 -0.91 -6.10 -16.39
N GLN A 167 -1.37 -7.11 -17.11
CA GLN A 167 -1.75 -6.97 -18.51
C GLN A 167 -2.91 -5.98 -18.69
N PHE A 168 -3.91 -6.02 -17.81
CA PHE A 168 -5.01 -5.05 -17.81
C PHE A 168 -4.51 -3.62 -17.56
N TYR A 169 -3.61 -3.44 -16.59
CA TYR A 169 -3.04 -2.12 -16.31
C TYR A 169 -2.25 -1.57 -17.49
N LYS A 170 -1.44 -2.40 -18.17
CA LYS A 170 -0.75 -2.02 -19.41
C LYS A 170 -1.72 -1.72 -20.55
N ALA A 171 -2.69 -2.62 -20.79
CA ALA A 171 -3.64 -2.49 -21.88
C ALA A 171 -4.48 -1.22 -21.74
N THR A 172 -4.80 -0.80 -20.51
CA THR A 172 -5.48 0.48 -20.25
C THR A 172 -4.56 1.69 -20.25
N ARG A 173 -3.32 1.57 -20.75
CA ARG A 173 -2.30 2.65 -20.77
C ARG A 173 -2.02 3.21 -19.38
N TYR A 174 -2.07 2.33 -18.39
CA TYR A 174 -1.86 2.62 -16.98
C TYR A 174 -2.93 3.56 -16.38
N LEU A 175 -4.13 3.60 -16.97
CA LEU A 175 -5.24 4.43 -16.50
C LEU A 175 -6.22 3.65 -15.61
N GLY A 176 -6.36 2.33 -15.81
CA GLY A 176 -7.29 1.48 -15.08
C GLY A 176 -6.61 0.30 -14.37
N LYS A 177 -6.91 0.06 -13.10
CA LYS A 177 -6.30 -1.00 -12.28
C LYS A 177 -7.31 -2.07 -11.88
N VAL A 178 -6.89 -3.33 -11.86
CA VAL A 178 -7.69 -4.43 -11.28
C VAL A 178 -6.90 -5.08 -10.14
N ASP A 179 -7.46 -5.06 -8.94
CA ASP A 179 -6.95 -5.78 -7.78
C ASP A 179 -7.61 -7.16 -7.69
N THR A 180 -6.80 -8.22 -7.67
CA THR A 180 -7.25 -9.61 -7.53
C THR A 180 -6.89 -10.23 -6.19
N THR A 181 -6.51 -9.41 -5.21
CA THR A 181 -6.18 -9.86 -3.86
C THR A 181 -7.42 -9.88 -2.96
N LEU A 182 -7.51 -10.89 -2.09
CA LEU A 182 -8.59 -11.01 -1.10
C LEU A 182 -8.19 -10.39 0.26
N LYS A 183 -6.90 -10.20 0.52
CA LYS A 183 -6.38 -9.52 1.72
C LYS A 183 -6.23 -8.03 1.45
N ALA A 184 -6.34 -7.19 2.49
CA ALA A 184 -6.18 -5.73 2.39
C ALA A 184 -4.80 -5.27 1.86
N LYS A 185 -3.79 -6.15 1.87
CA LYS A 185 -2.45 -5.86 1.36
C LYS A 185 -2.35 -6.15 -0.13
N THR A 186 -2.61 -5.13 -0.94
CA THR A 186 -2.42 -5.16 -2.39
C THR A 186 -0.96 -5.45 -2.76
N LEU A 187 -0.74 -6.35 -3.72
CA LEU A 187 0.60 -6.63 -4.29
C LEU A 187 1.00 -5.64 -5.39
N LEU A 188 0.04 -4.94 -5.98
CA LEU A 188 0.33 -3.83 -6.89
C LEU A 188 1.04 -2.72 -6.13
N PRO A 189 2.18 -2.23 -6.64
CA PRO A 189 2.71 -0.98 -6.15
C PRO A 189 1.72 0.17 -6.37
N VAL A 190 1.71 1.07 -5.39
CA VAL A 190 0.96 2.31 -5.41
C VAL A 190 1.94 3.41 -5.00
N ILE A 191 2.26 4.27 -5.96
CA ILE A 191 3.09 5.46 -5.75
C ILE A 191 2.21 6.53 -5.07
N SER A 192 2.68 6.99 -3.92
CA SER A 192 2.03 8.04 -3.12
C SER A 192 3.06 9.03 -2.57
N ASN A 193 2.55 10.13 -2.00
CA ASN A 193 3.35 11.14 -1.30
C ASN A 193 4.55 11.61 -2.12
N ILE A 194 4.31 12.18 -3.30
CA ILE A 194 5.41 12.69 -4.12
C ILE A 194 5.93 14.01 -3.52
N SER A 195 7.25 14.12 -3.36
CA SER A 195 7.95 15.30 -2.86
C SER A 195 9.16 15.56 -3.76
N VAL A 196 9.44 16.83 -4.07
CA VAL A 196 10.57 17.21 -4.93
C VAL A 196 11.38 18.30 -4.23
N ALA A 197 12.62 17.97 -3.87
CA ALA A 197 13.62 18.96 -3.45
C ALA A 197 14.41 19.40 -4.68
N ILE A 198 14.66 20.70 -4.82
CA ILE A 198 15.25 21.30 -6.03
C ILE A 198 16.45 22.16 -5.69
N ASP A 199 17.38 22.23 -6.63
CA ASP A 199 18.45 23.22 -6.69
C ASP A 199 18.61 23.71 -8.16
N ASN A 200 19.67 24.44 -8.50
CA ASN A 200 19.85 24.99 -9.84
C ASN A 200 20.21 23.95 -10.91
N ASP A 201 21.00 22.93 -10.58
CA ASP A 201 21.49 21.92 -11.52
C ASP A 201 21.01 20.49 -11.20
N ARG A 202 20.15 20.34 -10.21
CA ARG A 202 19.73 19.04 -9.68
C ARG A 202 18.38 19.09 -8.99
N ALA A 203 17.79 17.90 -8.82
CA ALA A 203 16.60 17.69 -8.02
C ALA A 203 16.61 16.30 -7.38
N ILE A 204 16.02 16.18 -6.19
CA ILE A 204 15.71 14.90 -5.55
C ILE A 204 14.20 14.68 -5.66
N ILE A 205 13.79 13.74 -6.48
CA ILE A 205 12.40 13.31 -6.60
C ILE A 205 12.17 12.16 -5.65
N GLY A 206 11.30 12.32 -4.66
CA GLY A 206 10.95 11.27 -3.71
C GLY A 206 9.48 10.91 -3.71
N TRP A 207 9.20 9.68 -3.33
CA TRP A 207 7.86 9.12 -3.23
C TRP A 207 7.86 7.93 -2.26
N LYS A 208 6.66 7.48 -1.87
CA LYS A 208 6.43 6.26 -1.11
C LYS A 208 5.75 5.20 -1.98
N THR A 209 5.94 3.95 -1.61
CA THR A 209 5.19 2.82 -2.16
C THR A 209 4.66 1.92 -1.06
N ASN A 210 3.43 1.41 -1.23
CA ASN A 210 2.79 0.45 -0.31
C ASN A 210 3.51 -0.91 -0.23
N VAL A 211 4.25 -1.29 -1.28
CA VAL A 211 5.10 -2.49 -1.34
C VAL A 211 6.53 -2.11 -1.72
N SER A 212 7.49 -2.99 -1.47
CA SER A 212 8.89 -2.74 -1.80
C SER A 212 9.11 -2.79 -3.30
N THR A 213 9.72 -1.76 -3.88
CA THR A 213 9.90 -1.61 -5.33
C THR A 213 11.31 -1.17 -5.70
N LYS A 214 11.77 -1.56 -6.90
CA LYS A 214 12.84 -0.87 -7.63
C LYS A 214 12.19 0.30 -8.37
N SER A 215 13.00 1.24 -8.86
CA SER A 215 12.42 2.47 -9.37
C SER A 215 13.18 3.09 -10.52
N ARG A 216 12.45 3.84 -11.33
CA ARG A 216 12.96 4.64 -12.44
C ARG A 216 12.21 5.96 -12.49
N VAL A 217 12.92 7.04 -12.78
CA VAL A 217 12.36 8.34 -13.09
C VAL A 217 12.78 8.71 -14.50
N ASN A 218 11.80 9.01 -15.34
CA ASN A 218 12.02 9.58 -16.66
C ASN A 218 11.75 11.08 -16.59
N TYR A 219 12.55 11.92 -17.24
CA TYR A 219 12.43 13.38 -17.18
C TYR A 219 12.78 14.06 -18.51
N SER A 220 12.11 15.16 -18.82
CA SER A 220 12.27 15.94 -20.06
C SER A 220 11.77 17.38 -19.88
N THR A 221 12.27 18.33 -20.66
CA THR A 221 11.71 19.70 -20.70
C THR A 221 10.38 19.75 -21.45
N SER A 222 10.09 18.74 -22.28
CA SER A 222 8.82 18.59 -23.00
C SER A 222 7.84 17.72 -22.21
N SER A 223 6.63 18.23 -21.94
CA SER A 223 5.55 17.42 -21.37
C SER A 223 5.06 16.34 -22.32
N ASN A 224 5.30 16.51 -23.63
CA ASN A 224 4.88 15.57 -24.67
C ASN A 224 5.73 14.29 -24.72
N ALA A 225 6.93 14.30 -24.11
CA ALA A 225 7.81 13.13 -24.02
C ALA A 225 7.17 11.92 -23.34
N PHE A 226 6.15 12.15 -22.51
CA PHE A 226 5.44 11.10 -21.78
C PHE A 226 4.01 10.87 -22.28
N ARG A 227 3.65 11.42 -23.46
CA ARG A 227 2.35 11.11 -24.08
C ARG A 227 2.22 9.60 -24.29
N ARG A 228 1.03 9.09 -24.01
CA ARG A 228 0.71 7.66 -24.01
C ARG A 228 -0.21 7.28 -25.18
N ASP A 229 -0.65 8.26 -25.94
CA ASP A 229 -1.59 8.14 -27.05
C ASP A 229 -0.93 8.12 -28.43
N GLN A 230 0.38 8.36 -28.49
CA GLN A 230 1.21 8.22 -29.68
C GLN A 230 2.52 7.52 -29.33
N ALA A 231 3.20 6.94 -30.32
CA ALA A 231 4.58 6.49 -30.15
C ALA A 231 5.41 7.67 -29.59
N HIS A 232 6.26 7.40 -28.59
CA HIS A 232 7.10 8.41 -27.93
C HIS A 232 8.06 9.05 -28.95
N ASN A 233 7.62 10.13 -29.62
CA ASN A 233 8.43 10.80 -30.64
C ASN A 233 9.38 11.85 -30.05
N GLU A 234 9.17 12.24 -28.79
CA GLU A 234 9.97 13.25 -28.09
C GLU A 234 10.95 12.58 -27.11
N PRO A 235 12.23 13.01 -27.08
CA PRO A 235 13.22 12.39 -26.21
C PRO A 235 13.00 12.71 -24.73
N PHE A 236 13.37 11.75 -23.88
CA PHE A 236 13.47 11.92 -22.42
C PHE A 236 14.73 11.24 -21.89
N SER A 237 15.22 11.73 -20.76
CA SER A 237 16.29 11.11 -19.99
C SER A 237 15.74 10.21 -18.89
N SER A 238 16.54 9.24 -18.42
CA SER A 238 16.11 8.28 -17.39
C SER A 238 17.17 8.10 -16.30
N LYS A 239 16.73 7.92 -15.05
CA LYS A 239 17.55 7.45 -13.93
C LYS A 239 16.84 6.30 -13.21
N SER A 240 17.58 5.27 -12.82
CA SER A 240 17.03 4.07 -12.19
C SER A 240 17.81 3.61 -10.97
N SER A 241 17.12 2.93 -10.06
CA SER A 241 17.67 2.27 -8.88
C SER A 241 17.05 0.87 -8.76
N ASN A 242 17.90 -0.14 -8.58
CA ASN A 242 17.48 -1.53 -8.39
C ASN A 242 17.26 -1.91 -6.92
N THR A 243 17.43 -0.97 -5.99
CA THR A 243 17.26 -1.25 -4.56
C THR A 243 15.77 -1.28 -4.19
N LEU A 244 15.30 -2.42 -3.70
CA LEU A 244 13.93 -2.60 -3.23
C LEU A 244 13.67 -1.83 -1.92
N ARG A 245 12.82 -0.79 -1.96
CA ARG A 245 12.38 -0.03 -0.78
C ARG A 245 10.91 0.41 -0.89
N THR A 246 10.33 0.85 0.22
CA THR A 246 9.02 1.54 0.28
C THR A 246 9.15 3.05 0.38
N SER A 247 10.37 3.55 0.58
CA SER A 247 10.71 4.95 0.66
C SER A 247 11.84 5.27 -0.31
N HIS A 248 11.59 6.23 -1.19
CA HIS A 248 12.44 6.51 -2.34
C HIS A 248 12.84 7.98 -2.42
N GLY A 249 14.03 8.20 -2.99
CA GLY A 249 14.53 9.49 -3.40
C GLY A 249 15.56 9.28 -4.51
N MET A 250 15.29 9.87 -5.68
CA MET A 250 16.11 9.79 -6.88
C MET A 250 16.73 11.15 -7.14
N MET A 251 18.06 11.21 -7.09
CA MET A 251 18.80 12.40 -7.45
C MET A 251 19.02 12.47 -8.96
N ILE A 252 18.56 13.54 -9.57
CA ILE A 252 18.82 13.91 -10.96
C ILE A 252 19.79 15.08 -10.94
N THR A 253 20.86 15.01 -11.73
CA THR A 253 21.92 16.03 -11.82
C THR A 253 22.14 16.45 -13.26
N GLY A 254 22.86 17.57 -13.47
CA GLY A 254 23.15 18.10 -14.79
C GLY A 254 21.94 18.78 -15.46
N LEU A 255 21.00 19.27 -14.65
CA LEU A 255 19.87 20.05 -15.12
C LEU A 255 20.31 21.48 -15.44
N SER A 256 19.60 22.13 -16.37
CA SER A 256 19.83 23.55 -16.65
C SER A 256 19.16 24.40 -15.55
N PRO A 257 19.82 25.46 -15.05
CA PRO A 257 19.19 26.44 -14.17
C PRO A 257 17.99 27.13 -14.83
N ASP A 258 17.06 27.67 -14.01
CA ASP A 258 15.90 28.42 -14.50
C ASP A 258 15.10 27.66 -15.57
N THR A 259 14.89 26.35 -15.37
CA THR A 259 14.30 25.46 -16.37
C THR A 259 13.19 24.60 -15.78
N THR A 260 12.06 24.53 -16.48
CA THR A 260 10.96 23.64 -16.11
C THR A 260 11.17 22.25 -16.69
N TYR A 261 11.07 21.23 -15.84
CA TYR A 261 11.12 19.82 -16.21
C TYR A 261 9.80 19.13 -15.90
N ASN A 262 9.50 18.15 -16.74
CA ASN A 262 8.40 17.20 -16.60
C ASN A 262 9.00 15.84 -16.24
N PHE A 263 8.36 15.05 -15.39
CA PHE A 263 8.83 13.71 -15.02
C PHE A 263 7.72 12.69 -14.82
N GLU A 264 8.06 11.42 -15.03
CA GLU A 264 7.23 10.25 -14.72
C GLU A 264 7.99 9.35 -13.72
N ILE A 265 7.31 8.91 -12.66
CA ILE A 265 7.84 7.92 -11.70
C ILE A 265 7.32 6.55 -12.08
N ILE A 266 8.22 5.58 -12.13
CA ILE A 266 7.93 4.18 -12.44
C ILE A 266 8.48 3.33 -11.29
N ALA A 267 7.62 2.61 -10.59
CA ALA A 267 7.99 1.75 -9.47
C ALA A 267 7.61 0.31 -9.78
N GLU A 268 8.54 -0.63 -9.65
CA GLU A 268 8.32 -2.05 -9.98
C GLU A 268 8.62 -2.95 -8.78
N SER A 269 7.68 -3.81 -8.39
CA SER A 269 7.85 -4.75 -7.28
C SER A 269 8.82 -5.88 -7.64
N LYS A 270 9.20 -6.70 -6.65
CA LYS A 270 10.05 -7.89 -6.88
C LYS A 270 9.41 -8.89 -7.84
N GLU A 271 8.08 -8.94 -7.87
CA GLU A 271 7.26 -9.79 -8.72
C GLU A 271 7.09 -9.24 -10.15
N GLY A 272 7.68 -8.08 -10.46
CA GLY A 272 7.59 -7.43 -11.77
C GLY A 272 6.32 -6.62 -12.01
N LEU A 273 5.52 -6.37 -10.96
CA LEU A 273 4.32 -5.52 -11.04
C LEU A 273 4.75 -4.06 -11.01
N VAL A 274 4.24 -3.22 -11.92
CA VAL A 274 4.65 -1.80 -12.02
C VAL A 274 3.50 -0.86 -11.68
N ASP A 275 3.83 0.25 -11.03
CA ASP A 275 2.99 1.45 -10.97
C ASP A 275 3.68 2.59 -11.70
N ARG A 276 2.88 3.43 -12.35
CA ARG A 276 3.37 4.63 -13.02
C ARG A 276 2.55 5.82 -12.57
N LYS A 277 3.20 6.80 -11.95
CA LYS A 277 2.56 8.08 -11.66
C LYS A 277 2.98 9.08 -12.72
N GLY A 278 1.98 9.58 -13.45
CA GLY A 278 2.12 10.39 -14.67
C GLY A 278 2.79 11.74 -14.47
N VAL A 279 2.78 12.55 -15.53
CA VAL A 279 3.60 13.76 -15.69
C VAL A 279 3.41 14.75 -14.54
N GLN A 280 4.43 14.85 -13.71
CA GLN A 280 4.58 15.90 -12.70
C GLN A 280 5.58 16.93 -13.22
N LYS A 281 5.55 18.13 -12.65
CA LYS A 281 6.47 19.22 -13.01
C LYS A 281 7.30 19.64 -11.82
N PHE A 282 8.54 20.05 -12.09
CA PHE A 282 9.36 20.83 -11.16
C PHE A 282 10.15 21.86 -11.96
N TYR A 283 10.72 22.83 -11.27
CA TYR A 283 11.52 23.88 -11.86
C TYR A 283 12.84 24.01 -11.08
N THR A 284 13.96 24.17 -11.78
CA THR A 284 15.28 24.34 -11.18
C THR A 284 15.49 25.79 -10.77
N ARG A 285 16.23 26.02 -9.68
CA ARG A 285 16.54 27.37 -9.22
C ARG A 285 17.43 28.10 -10.24
N LYS A 286 17.45 29.42 -10.16
CA LYS A 286 18.38 30.25 -10.96
C LYS A 286 19.81 30.22 -10.41
N THR A 287 19.93 30.21 -9.08
CA THR A 287 21.19 30.16 -8.34
C THR A 287 21.23 28.93 -7.45
N ASN A 288 22.44 28.46 -7.15
CA ASN A 288 22.66 27.34 -6.26
C ASN A 288 22.34 27.70 -4.81
N ASP A 289 21.83 26.73 -4.06
CA ASP A 289 21.75 26.82 -2.60
C ASP A 289 23.12 26.56 -1.96
N THR A 290 23.49 27.37 -0.98
CA THR A 290 24.74 27.22 -0.20
C THR A 290 24.47 27.06 1.29
N CYS A 291 23.22 27.15 1.72
CA CYS A 291 22.85 27.02 3.12
C CYS A 291 22.66 25.55 3.47
N LYS A 292 23.21 25.13 4.61
CA LYS A 292 22.90 23.79 5.16
C LYS A 292 21.51 23.83 5.82
N PRO A 293 20.79 22.69 5.86
CA PRO A 293 19.55 22.61 6.62
C PRO A 293 19.75 22.99 8.09
N ASP A 294 18.83 23.75 8.67
CA ASP A 294 18.78 23.94 10.11
C ASP A 294 18.10 22.74 10.78
N ILE A 295 18.78 22.07 11.70
CA ILE A 295 18.25 20.90 12.41
C ILE A 295 17.74 21.35 13.78
N ASN A 296 16.46 21.06 14.06
CA ASN A 296 15.86 21.37 15.35
C ASN A 296 14.88 20.27 15.81
N ASN A 297 14.37 20.41 17.04
CA ASN A 297 13.38 19.49 17.63
C ASN A 297 13.82 18.02 17.64
N VAL A 298 15.10 17.78 17.97
CA VAL A 298 15.65 16.42 18.01
C VAL A 298 15.12 15.65 19.21
N SER A 299 14.61 14.46 18.95
CA SER A 299 14.08 13.54 19.97
C SER A 299 14.57 12.13 19.68
N VAL A 300 15.13 11.49 20.71
CA VAL A 300 15.57 10.09 20.68
C VAL A 300 14.80 9.35 21.75
N ARG A 301 13.91 8.46 21.33
CA ARG A 301 13.02 7.71 22.22
C ARG A 301 13.18 6.22 22.03
N ARG A 302 13.18 5.48 23.13
CA ARG A 302 13.12 4.02 23.15
C ARG A 302 11.65 3.61 23.17
N TYR A 303 11.33 2.59 22.39
CA TYR A 303 10.03 1.92 22.43
C TYR A 303 10.26 0.41 22.50
N LYS A 304 9.33 -0.31 23.12
CA LYS A 304 9.19 -1.76 22.94
C LYS A 304 8.24 -2.03 21.78
N TYR A 305 8.44 -3.14 21.09
CA TYR A 305 7.48 -3.71 20.16
C TYR A 305 7.64 -5.22 20.21
N GLY A 306 6.71 -5.90 20.88
CA GLY A 306 6.92 -7.29 21.33
C GLY A 306 8.19 -7.43 22.17
N LYS A 307 8.99 -8.47 21.91
CA LYS A 307 10.24 -8.78 22.65
C LYS A 307 11.47 -7.96 22.22
N ALA A 308 11.36 -7.06 21.24
CA ALA A 308 12.50 -6.34 20.67
C ALA A 308 12.51 -4.84 21.03
N ASN A 309 13.68 -4.33 21.41
CA ASN A 309 13.88 -2.89 21.59
C ASN A 309 14.00 -2.20 20.22
N LYS A 310 13.33 -1.05 20.07
CA LYS A 310 13.53 -0.12 18.96
C LYS A 310 13.82 1.28 19.48
N ILE A 311 14.69 2.01 18.79
CA ILE A 311 14.88 3.45 19.01
C ILE A 311 14.21 4.18 17.85
N VAL A 312 13.41 5.19 18.15
CA VAL A 312 12.89 6.14 17.17
C VAL A 312 13.63 7.46 17.36
N VAL A 313 14.24 7.92 16.28
CA VAL A 313 14.96 9.19 16.20
C VAL A 313 14.18 10.11 15.29
N SER A 314 13.73 11.26 15.80
CA SER A 314 12.96 12.24 15.05
C SER A 314 13.53 13.64 15.20
N TRP A 315 13.44 14.45 14.15
CA TRP A 315 13.86 15.84 14.13
C TRP A 315 13.13 16.59 13.01
N LYS A 316 13.27 17.92 12.98
CA LYS A 316 12.77 18.77 11.90
C LYS A 316 13.91 19.52 11.22
N THR A 317 13.63 19.93 10.00
CA THR A 317 14.44 20.86 9.22
C THR A 317 13.59 21.96 8.61
N ASP A 318 14.22 23.07 8.30
CA ASP A 318 13.63 24.22 7.61
C ASP A 318 13.42 23.99 6.10
N GLU A 319 14.14 23.02 5.52
CA GLU A 319 14.07 22.70 4.09
C GLU A 319 13.99 21.19 3.78
N LEU A 320 13.61 20.87 2.53
CA LEU A 320 13.46 19.49 2.08
C LEU A 320 14.82 18.78 1.93
N CYS A 321 15.03 17.76 2.77
CA CYS A 321 16.30 17.04 2.80
C CYS A 321 16.12 15.54 3.11
N ASP A 322 17.18 14.76 2.91
CA ASP A 322 17.24 13.35 3.28
C ASP A 322 17.37 13.14 4.80
N SER A 323 17.10 11.92 5.30
CA SER A 323 17.29 11.59 6.72
C SER A 323 18.45 10.63 6.92
N ARG A 324 19.39 10.99 7.81
CA ARG A 324 20.56 10.17 8.15
C ARG A 324 20.67 10.02 9.65
N VAL A 325 20.86 8.79 10.11
CA VAL A 325 21.21 8.51 11.50
C VAL A 325 22.46 7.64 11.52
N ARG A 326 23.45 8.05 12.31
CA ARG A 326 24.53 7.19 12.78
C ARG A 326 24.24 6.76 14.21
N PHE A 327 24.44 5.47 14.50
CA PHE A 327 24.21 4.92 15.84
C PHE A 327 25.23 3.83 16.18
N GLY A 328 25.44 3.54 17.46
CA GLY A 328 26.33 2.46 17.90
C GLY A 328 26.71 2.57 19.37
N LYS A 329 27.45 1.58 19.89
CA LYS A 329 27.92 1.57 21.28
C LYS A 329 29.24 2.34 21.48
N SER A 330 29.85 2.83 20.40
CA SER A 330 31.09 3.61 20.40
C SER A 330 30.86 5.06 19.97
N THR A 331 31.79 5.94 20.36
CA THR A 331 31.89 7.31 19.84
C THR A 331 33.16 7.43 18.97
N PRO A 332 33.06 7.88 17.71
CA PRO A 332 31.83 8.17 16.98
C PRO A 332 31.02 6.90 16.64
N PRO A 333 29.68 7.00 16.54
CA PRO A 333 28.84 5.87 16.16
C PRO A 333 29.06 5.49 14.68
N ALA A 334 29.21 4.19 14.41
CA ALA A 334 29.59 3.68 13.10
C ALA A 334 28.42 3.20 12.23
N SER A 335 27.40 2.59 12.82
CA SER A 335 26.25 2.03 12.09
C SER A 335 25.40 3.13 11.49
N LYS A 336 24.75 2.86 10.35
CA LYS A 336 24.06 3.89 9.55
C LYS A 336 22.63 3.47 9.21
N LYS A 337 21.70 4.40 9.30
CA LYS A 337 20.37 4.34 8.69
C LYS A 337 20.16 5.55 7.78
N TYR A 338 19.43 5.35 6.70
CA TYR A 338 19.25 6.33 5.65
C TYR A 338 17.84 6.22 5.04
N ASP A 339 17.13 7.34 5.01
CA ASP A 339 15.89 7.50 4.25
C ASP A 339 16.12 8.58 3.17
N PRO A 340 16.12 8.22 1.87
CA PRO A 340 16.37 9.17 0.78
C PRO A 340 15.20 10.12 0.50
N TYR A 341 14.03 9.90 1.11
CA TYR A 341 12.83 10.67 0.82
C TYR A 341 12.94 12.12 1.35
N PRO A 342 12.81 13.15 0.49
CA PRO A 342 12.93 14.55 0.86
C PRO A 342 11.72 15.02 1.66
N LYS A 343 11.94 15.43 2.90
CA LYS A 343 10.92 15.91 3.86
C LYS A 343 11.52 16.89 4.86
N THR A 344 10.68 17.65 5.55
CA THR A 344 11.07 18.56 6.65
C THR A 344 10.79 17.97 8.04
N SER A 345 10.00 16.90 8.13
CA SER A 345 9.72 16.18 9.36
C SER A 345 10.29 14.78 9.27
N HIS A 346 11.33 14.50 10.04
CA HIS A 346 12.11 13.28 9.95
C HIS A 346 11.80 12.31 11.08
N SER A 347 11.85 11.02 10.74
CA SER A 347 11.76 9.92 11.69
C SER A 347 12.48 8.70 11.10
N ILE A 348 13.37 8.11 11.88
CA ILE A 348 14.07 6.87 11.58
C ILE A 348 13.89 5.89 12.74
N ILE A 349 13.47 4.67 12.41
CA ILE A 349 13.34 3.57 13.36
C ILE A 349 14.58 2.68 13.27
N ILE A 350 15.18 2.39 14.42
CA ILE A 350 16.33 1.50 14.59
C ILE A 350 15.87 0.28 15.39
N PRO A 351 15.48 -0.83 14.74
CA PRO A 351 14.98 -2.02 15.41
C PRO A 351 16.12 -2.95 15.85
N GLY A 352 15.80 -3.91 16.72
CA GLY A 352 16.63 -5.09 16.98
C GLY A 352 17.91 -4.79 17.76
N LEU A 353 17.86 -3.80 18.64
CA LEU A 353 19.03 -3.40 19.42
C LEU A 353 19.13 -4.21 20.71
N GLY A 354 20.30 -4.82 20.92
CA GLY A 354 20.64 -5.45 22.19
C GLY A 354 20.87 -4.42 23.30
N THR A 355 21.06 -4.90 24.51
CA THR A 355 21.23 -4.10 25.73
C THR A 355 22.53 -3.28 25.71
N GLY A 356 22.57 -2.18 26.46
CA GLY A 356 23.71 -1.28 26.61
C GLY A 356 23.42 0.16 26.19
N ASN A 357 24.47 1.00 26.28
CA ASN A 357 24.42 2.40 25.91
C ASN A 357 24.65 2.57 24.40
N TYR A 358 23.79 3.36 23.75
CA TYR A 358 23.94 3.74 22.35
C TYR A 358 24.14 5.25 22.23
N PHE A 359 25.06 5.62 21.36
CA PHE A 359 25.34 6.98 20.93
C PHE A 359 24.74 7.18 19.54
N ILE A 360 24.09 8.32 19.34
CA ILE A 360 23.36 8.66 18.12
C ILE A 360 23.82 10.04 17.64
N ARG A 361 24.01 10.14 16.34
CA ARG A 361 24.25 11.38 15.61
C ARG A 361 23.29 11.43 14.43
N ILE A 362 22.69 12.58 14.20
CA ILE A 362 21.79 12.76 13.06
C ILE A 362 22.42 13.65 12.00
N GLY A 363 21.84 13.64 10.81
CA GLY A 363 22.17 14.59 9.77
C GLY A 363 21.13 14.58 8.67
N SER A 364 21.10 15.68 7.94
CA SER A 364 20.22 15.88 6.80
C SER A 364 20.98 16.57 5.69
N ARG A 365 20.76 16.14 4.46
CA ARG A 365 21.34 16.77 3.27
C ARG A 365 20.25 17.20 2.31
N ASP A 366 20.29 18.47 1.92
CA ASP A 366 19.37 19.07 0.96
C ASP A 366 19.63 18.58 -0.49
N ALA A 367 18.91 19.17 -1.45
CA ALA A 367 19.12 18.87 -2.87
C ALA A 367 20.47 19.38 -3.38
N ALA A 368 20.95 20.54 -2.92
CA ALA A 368 22.21 21.16 -3.35
C ALA A 368 23.45 20.36 -2.91
N GLY A 369 23.31 19.55 -1.86
CA GLY A 369 24.36 18.73 -1.28
C GLY A 369 24.90 19.26 0.04
N ASN A 370 24.33 20.34 0.59
CA ASN A 370 24.70 20.92 1.86
C ASN A 370 24.30 19.96 2.99
N LEU A 371 25.28 19.50 3.77
CA LEU A 371 25.09 18.51 4.83
C LEU A 371 25.09 19.20 6.20
N ALA A 372 23.97 19.12 6.89
CA ALA A 372 23.87 19.43 8.30
C ALA A 372 24.11 18.16 9.14
N ILE A 373 24.85 18.32 10.24
CA ILE A 373 25.10 17.27 11.23
C ILE A 373 24.75 17.86 12.59
N ASP A 374 24.02 17.09 13.38
CA ASP A 374 23.80 17.36 14.80
C ASP A 374 24.26 16.15 15.61
N ASP A 375 25.34 16.37 16.38
CA ASP A 375 25.93 15.42 17.31
C ASP A 375 25.78 15.87 18.77
N ASN A 376 24.80 16.73 19.07
CA ASN A 376 24.56 17.27 20.40
C ASN A 376 25.83 17.92 20.98
N ASN A 377 26.44 18.85 20.22
CA ASN A 377 27.68 19.55 20.57
C ASN A 377 28.83 18.59 20.95
N GLY A 378 29.03 17.54 20.14
CA GLY A 378 30.05 16.50 20.36
C GLY A 378 29.74 15.49 21.47
N SER A 379 28.66 15.67 22.25
CA SER A 379 28.30 14.75 23.34
C SER A 379 27.57 13.49 22.86
N TYR A 380 27.04 13.54 21.64
CA TYR A 380 26.11 12.59 21.02
C TYR A 380 24.80 12.48 21.80
N TYR A 381 23.72 12.12 21.11
CA TYR A 381 22.49 11.71 21.78
C TYR A 381 22.70 10.33 22.38
N ARG A 382 22.35 10.16 23.66
CA ARG A 382 22.58 8.92 24.40
C ARG A 382 21.27 8.27 24.75
N ILE A 383 21.20 6.95 24.60
CA ILE A 383 20.07 6.18 25.06
C ILE A 383 20.53 4.82 25.56
N ASN A 384 20.07 4.46 26.75
CA ASN A 384 20.35 3.17 27.36
C ASN A 384 19.20 2.20 27.04
N ILE A 385 19.58 1.05 26.51
CA ILE A 385 18.71 -0.12 26.45
C ILE A 385 19.09 -0.97 27.66
N PRO A 386 18.27 -0.99 28.72
CA PRO A 386 18.62 -1.71 29.93
C PRO A 386 18.79 -3.19 29.60
N LEU A 387 19.61 -3.88 30.39
CA LEU A 387 19.56 -5.32 30.41
C LEU A 387 18.10 -5.70 30.70
N LEU A 388 17.46 -6.47 29.83
CA LEU A 388 16.28 -7.20 30.30
C LEU A 388 16.85 -8.21 31.31
N ILE A 389 16.83 -7.84 32.59
CA ILE A 389 16.54 -8.84 33.60
C ILE A 389 15.20 -9.39 33.12
N THR A 390 15.17 -10.67 32.82
CA THR A 390 13.94 -11.39 32.56
C THR A 390 13.06 -11.26 33.80
N SER A 391 12.32 -10.16 33.94
CA SER A 391 11.05 -10.15 34.66
C SER A 391 10.02 -10.65 33.66
N GLY A 392 10.19 -11.91 33.25
CA GLY A 392 9.29 -12.60 32.35
C GLY A 392 8.69 -13.71 33.17
N LEU A 393 7.36 -13.71 33.25
CA LEU A 393 6.51 -14.83 33.64
C LEU A 393 7.17 -15.77 34.67
N GLU A 394 7.13 -15.37 35.94
CA GLU A 394 7.79 -16.12 37.04
C GLU A 394 7.18 -17.52 37.24
N SER A 395 5.99 -17.75 36.66
CA SER A 395 5.16 -18.93 36.90
C SER A 395 5.25 -20.05 35.86
N SER A 396 5.80 -19.81 34.66
CA SER A 396 5.77 -20.77 33.54
C SER A 396 7.16 -21.09 33.01
N SER A 397 7.44 -22.38 32.79
CA SER A 397 8.76 -22.79 32.31
C SER A 397 9.01 -22.34 30.87
N SER A 398 10.27 -22.11 30.52
CA SER A 398 10.64 -21.72 29.15
C SER A 398 10.33 -22.81 28.11
N GLU A 399 10.24 -24.08 28.53
CA GLU A 399 9.89 -25.22 27.68
C GLU A 399 8.39 -25.26 27.37
N GLU A 400 7.53 -25.06 28.37
CA GLU A 400 6.06 -25.01 28.19
C GLU A 400 5.65 -23.88 27.23
N LEU A 401 6.23 -22.69 27.42
CA LEU A 401 5.97 -21.53 26.57
C LEU A 401 6.40 -21.78 25.11
N LEU A 402 7.52 -22.49 24.91
CA LEU A 402 8.05 -22.79 23.59
C LEU A 402 7.21 -23.83 22.85
N GLU A 403 6.75 -24.87 23.55
CA GLU A 403 5.89 -25.91 22.97
C GLU A 403 4.56 -25.32 22.48
N GLN A 404 3.88 -24.52 23.32
CA GLN A 404 2.62 -23.88 22.98
C GLN A 404 2.77 -22.85 21.85
N THR A 405 3.84 -22.05 21.86
CA THR A 405 4.14 -21.09 20.79
C THR A 405 4.43 -21.80 19.45
N ASN A 406 5.13 -22.95 19.47
CA ASN A 406 5.39 -23.74 18.27
C ASN A 406 4.11 -24.33 17.69
N ALA A 407 3.18 -24.81 18.53
CA ALA A 407 1.89 -25.31 18.09
C ALA A 407 1.04 -24.23 17.39
N ILE A 408 1.06 -22.99 17.90
CA ILE A 408 0.40 -21.84 17.26
C ILE A 408 1.05 -21.49 15.92
N ASN A 409 2.38 -21.49 15.85
CA ASN A 409 3.11 -21.19 14.61
C ASN A 409 2.83 -22.21 13.49
N VAL A 410 2.67 -23.50 13.83
CA VAL A 410 2.30 -24.55 12.87
C VAL A 410 0.94 -24.26 12.21
N ASP A 411 -0.03 -23.78 12.97
CA ASP A 411 -1.36 -23.44 12.45
C ASP A 411 -1.30 -22.19 11.55
N ILE A 412 -0.53 -21.16 11.95
CA ILE A 412 -0.28 -19.97 11.12
C ILE A 412 0.40 -20.35 9.79
N GLU A 413 1.42 -21.20 9.83
CA GLU A 413 2.17 -21.64 8.63
C GLU A 413 1.33 -22.53 7.71
N SER A 414 0.42 -23.34 8.28
CA SER A 414 -0.52 -24.17 7.52
C SER A 414 -1.71 -23.38 6.96
N GLY A 415 -1.95 -22.18 7.48
CA GLY A 415 -3.03 -21.27 7.05
C GLY A 415 -4.34 -21.43 7.82
N ASP A 416 -4.33 -22.18 8.92
CA ASP A 416 -5.47 -22.39 9.83
C ASP A 416 -5.51 -21.28 10.89
N ILE A 417 -6.05 -20.13 10.49
CA ILE A 417 -6.04 -18.91 11.33
C ILE A 417 -7.02 -19.02 12.50
N GLU A 418 -8.13 -19.75 12.35
CA GLU A 418 -9.14 -19.94 13.39
C GLU A 418 -8.57 -20.75 14.56
N SER A 419 -7.93 -21.90 14.26
CA SER A 419 -7.22 -22.71 15.26
C SER A 419 -6.08 -21.94 15.94
N ALA A 420 -5.35 -21.11 15.19
CA ALA A 420 -4.29 -20.28 15.75
C ALA A 420 -4.83 -19.24 16.74
N ILE A 421 -6.00 -18.63 16.45
CA ILE A 421 -6.68 -17.67 17.33
C ILE A 421 -7.11 -18.36 18.63
N ASP A 422 -7.79 -19.50 18.56
CA ASP A 422 -8.26 -20.23 19.75
C ASP A 422 -7.11 -20.63 20.68
N LYS A 423 -6.03 -21.19 20.11
CA LYS A 423 -4.84 -21.56 20.87
C LYS A 423 -4.13 -20.37 21.49
N THR A 424 -4.15 -19.22 20.80
CA THR A 424 -3.57 -17.98 21.35
C THR A 424 -4.40 -17.44 22.49
N SER A 425 -5.74 -17.47 22.39
CA SER A 425 -6.63 -17.05 23.48
C SER A 425 -6.43 -17.89 24.74
N ASN A 426 -6.35 -19.22 24.60
CA ASN A 426 -6.09 -20.13 25.73
C ASN A 426 -4.68 -19.93 26.32
N PHE A 427 -3.67 -19.75 25.47
CA PHE A 427 -2.30 -19.45 25.90
C PHE A 427 -2.23 -18.17 26.74
N ILE A 428 -2.90 -17.11 26.29
CA ILE A 428 -2.97 -15.83 27.02
C ILE A 428 -3.68 -16.03 28.37
N HIS A 429 -4.81 -16.75 28.37
CA HIS A 429 -5.59 -17.06 29.58
C HIS A 429 -4.76 -17.80 30.64
N ASP A 430 -4.12 -18.90 30.27
CA ASP A 430 -3.34 -19.73 31.19
C ASP A 430 -2.19 -18.95 31.82
N ILE A 431 -1.47 -18.17 31.00
CA ILE A 431 -0.31 -17.39 31.46
C ILE A 431 -0.76 -16.26 32.38
N GLY A 432 -1.77 -15.48 31.99
CA GLY A 432 -2.24 -14.36 32.81
C GLY A 432 -2.80 -14.82 34.15
N THR A 433 -3.49 -15.96 34.18
CA THR A 433 -4.01 -16.55 35.43
C THR A 433 -2.88 -16.96 36.37
N LYS A 434 -1.85 -17.67 35.87
CA LYS A 434 -0.69 -18.06 36.68
C LYS A 434 0.08 -16.85 37.23
N GLU A 435 0.22 -15.78 36.43
CA GLU A 435 0.85 -14.54 36.90
C GLU A 435 0.04 -13.82 37.96
N LEU A 436 -1.30 -13.75 37.82
CA LEU A 436 -2.16 -13.19 38.85
C LEU A 436 -2.03 -13.96 40.17
N GLU A 437 -2.02 -15.29 40.13
CA GLU A 437 -1.79 -16.10 41.34
C GLU A 437 -0.43 -15.81 41.99
N CYS A 438 0.61 -15.58 41.19
CA CYS A 438 1.93 -15.17 41.69
C CYS A 438 1.90 -13.76 42.32
N ILE A 439 1.20 -12.80 41.72
CA ILE A 439 1.03 -11.45 42.29
C ILE A 439 0.30 -11.53 43.62
N VAL A 440 -0.82 -12.28 43.71
CA VAL A 440 -1.58 -12.48 44.94
C VAL A 440 -0.70 -13.03 46.08
N LYS A 441 0.24 -13.94 45.75
CA LYS A 441 1.16 -14.52 46.74
C LYS A 441 2.32 -13.60 47.16
N SER A 442 2.68 -12.63 46.32
CA SER A 442 3.90 -11.82 46.49
C SER A 442 3.64 -10.37 46.91
N GLU A 443 2.46 -9.83 46.63
CA GLU A 443 2.08 -8.45 46.93
C GLU A 443 1.16 -8.37 48.15
N LYS A 444 1.26 -7.26 48.90
CA LYS A 444 0.31 -6.98 49.99
C LYS A 444 -0.90 -6.23 49.41
N LEU A 445 -2.01 -6.95 49.25
CA LEU A 445 -3.24 -6.38 48.69
C LEU A 445 -4.08 -5.64 49.76
N PRO A 446 -4.82 -4.58 49.38
CA PRO A 446 -5.86 -3.94 50.19
C PRO A 446 -6.94 -4.92 50.69
N GLU A 447 -7.65 -4.56 51.76
CA GLU A 447 -8.78 -5.36 52.29
C GLU A 447 -10.05 -5.22 51.43
N ASP A 448 -10.28 -4.05 50.81
CA ASP A 448 -11.39 -3.85 49.89
C ASP A 448 -11.09 -4.56 48.55
N GLU A 449 -12.01 -5.45 48.12
CA GLU A 449 -11.82 -6.29 46.93
C GLU A 449 -11.77 -5.48 45.63
N LEU A 450 -12.39 -4.30 45.58
CA LEU A 450 -12.40 -3.43 44.40
C LEU A 450 -11.03 -2.75 44.25
N GLU A 451 -10.49 -2.19 45.34
CA GLU A 451 -9.13 -1.64 45.37
C GLU A 451 -8.08 -2.74 45.11
N ALA A 452 -8.23 -3.92 45.73
CA ALA A 452 -7.34 -5.05 45.52
C ALA A 452 -7.34 -5.55 44.06
N SER A 453 -8.50 -5.58 43.42
CA SER A 453 -8.63 -5.92 42.00
C SER A 453 -7.90 -4.92 41.11
N TYR A 454 -7.99 -3.62 41.41
CA TYR A 454 -7.27 -2.60 40.65
C TYR A 454 -5.74 -2.73 40.82
N VAL A 455 -5.26 -3.00 42.04
CA VAL A 455 -3.83 -3.26 42.30
C VAL A 455 -3.34 -4.49 41.54
N LEU A 456 -4.10 -5.60 41.55
CA LEU A 456 -3.76 -6.81 40.82
C LEU A 456 -3.63 -6.58 39.32
N VAL A 457 -4.61 -5.93 38.71
CA VAL A 457 -4.62 -5.62 37.28
C VAL A 457 -3.46 -4.68 36.92
N SER A 458 -3.19 -3.69 37.77
CA SER A 458 -2.07 -2.76 37.59
C SER A 458 -0.72 -3.48 37.65
N LYS A 459 -0.54 -4.39 38.60
CA LYS A 459 0.68 -5.21 38.75
C LYS A 459 0.85 -6.21 37.61
N LEU A 460 -0.23 -6.82 37.15
CA LEU A 460 -0.22 -7.68 35.97
C LEU A 460 0.21 -6.88 34.73
N ALA A 461 -0.35 -5.69 34.53
CA ALA A 461 0.06 -4.81 33.45
C ALA A 461 1.53 -4.41 33.54
N GLU A 462 2.03 -4.04 34.72
CA GLU A 462 3.45 -3.76 34.96
C GLU A 462 4.34 -4.95 34.57
N ARG A 463 3.99 -6.17 35.01
CA ARG A 463 4.72 -7.40 34.66
C ARG A 463 4.70 -7.68 33.16
N LEU A 464 3.60 -7.37 32.49
CA LEU A 464 3.42 -7.51 31.04
C LEU A 464 3.95 -6.30 30.25
N GLY A 465 4.61 -5.34 30.93
CA GLY A 465 5.29 -4.21 30.31
C GLY A 465 4.37 -3.09 29.83
N SER A 466 3.18 -3.00 30.40
CA SER A 466 2.21 -1.91 30.28
C SER A 466 2.06 -1.18 31.64
N SER A 467 1.16 -0.20 31.72
CA SER A 467 0.74 0.45 32.95
C SER A 467 -0.77 0.69 32.92
N ALA A 468 -1.44 0.54 34.07
CA ALA A 468 -2.83 0.95 34.24
C ALA A 468 -2.86 2.38 34.80
N GLN A 469 -3.60 3.27 34.13
CA GLN A 469 -3.78 4.66 34.55
C GLN A 469 -5.19 4.83 35.11
N LEU A 470 -5.27 5.20 36.38
CA LEU A 470 -6.53 5.51 37.05
C LEU A 470 -7.20 6.72 36.39
N ILE A 471 -8.49 6.60 36.08
CA ILE A 471 -9.31 7.68 35.50
C ILE A 471 -10.23 8.24 36.58
N SER A 472 -10.96 7.37 37.28
CA SER A 472 -11.82 7.75 38.39
C SER A 472 -12.03 6.58 39.35
N GLU A 473 -12.32 6.91 40.60
CA GLU A 473 -12.50 5.96 41.68
C GLU A 473 -13.67 6.41 42.57
N THR A 474 -14.57 5.47 42.85
CA THR A 474 -15.71 5.62 43.76
C THR A 474 -15.80 4.37 44.65
N SER A 475 -16.72 4.34 45.62
CA SER A 475 -16.90 3.15 46.47
C SER A 475 -17.40 1.90 45.72
N GLU A 476 -18.01 2.08 44.55
CA GLU A 476 -18.65 1.02 43.76
C GLU A 476 -17.94 0.73 42.43
N GLU A 477 -17.16 1.68 41.92
CA GLU A 477 -16.58 1.61 40.57
C GLU A 477 -15.19 2.24 40.51
N ILE A 478 -14.25 1.54 39.86
CA ILE A 478 -12.93 2.05 39.47
C ILE A 478 -12.80 2.01 37.95
N GLU A 479 -12.66 3.17 37.34
CA GLU A 479 -12.35 3.29 35.91
C GLU A 479 -10.87 3.54 35.68
N PHE A 480 -10.30 2.84 34.70
CA PHE A 480 -8.90 2.99 34.33
C PHE A 480 -8.70 2.71 32.84
N ALA A 481 -7.56 3.15 32.32
CA ALA A 481 -7.12 2.81 30.97
C ALA A 481 -5.72 2.21 31.01
N PHE A 482 -5.45 1.21 30.18
CA PHE A 482 -4.08 0.78 29.97
C PHE A 482 -3.38 1.69 28.96
N GLU A 483 -2.11 1.99 29.21
CA GLU A 483 -1.26 2.70 28.25
C GLU A 483 -1.09 1.90 26.95
N ASP A 484 -0.94 0.57 27.08
CA ASP A 484 -1.00 -0.43 26.01
C ASP A 484 -1.80 -1.65 26.52
N ASP A 485 -2.57 -2.35 25.69
CA ASP A 485 -3.27 -3.57 26.15
C ASP A 485 -2.24 -4.62 26.65
N PRO A 486 -2.28 -5.01 27.95
CA PRO A 486 -1.27 -5.88 28.53
C PRO A 486 -1.31 -7.30 27.95
N LEU A 487 -2.46 -7.75 27.44
CA LEU A 487 -2.59 -9.08 26.82
C LEU A 487 -2.01 -9.11 25.41
N PHE A 488 -1.87 -7.95 24.75
CA PHE A 488 -1.16 -7.85 23.47
C PHE A 488 0.32 -8.20 23.60
N SER A 489 0.95 -7.87 24.73
CA SER A 489 2.37 -8.15 25.01
C SER A 489 2.73 -9.63 24.98
N ILE A 490 1.74 -10.52 25.19
CA ILE A 490 1.89 -11.98 25.20
C ILE A 490 1.20 -12.68 24.02
N SER A 491 0.59 -11.93 23.10
CA SER A 491 0.01 -12.52 21.89
C SER A 491 1.07 -13.12 20.98
N CYS A 492 0.84 -14.36 20.55
CA CYS A 492 1.69 -15.08 19.61
C CYS A 492 1.33 -14.82 18.14
N ILE A 493 0.27 -14.06 17.87
CA ILE A 493 -0.22 -13.79 16.51
C ILE A 493 0.18 -12.38 16.06
N ASN A 494 0.80 -12.30 14.88
CA ASN A 494 1.13 -11.03 14.23
C ASN A 494 -0.06 -10.46 13.42
N LEU A 495 -1.13 -10.09 14.13
CA LEU A 495 -2.31 -9.39 13.60
C LEU A 495 -2.42 -7.98 14.20
N SER A 496 -3.18 -7.08 13.57
CA SER A 496 -3.49 -5.76 14.13
C SER A 496 -4.30 -5.91 15.42
N ALA A 497 -4.07 -5.01 16.38
CA ALA A 497 -4.80 -4.97 17.66
C ALA A 497 -6.32 -5.02 17.46
N ASP A 498 -6.84 -4.25 16.50
CA ASP A 498 -8.28 -4.23 16.17
C ASP A 498 -8.83 -5.58 15.69
N THR A 499 -8.00 -6.40 15.04
CA THR A 499 -8.38 -7.72 14.53
C THR A 499 -8.35 -8.78 15.63
N VAL A 500 -7.35 -8.74 16.51
CA VAL A 500 -7.31 -9.61 17.69
C VAL A 500 -8.47 -9.26 18.64
N ALA A 501 -8.73 -7.97 18.84
CA ALA A 501 -9.84 -7.44 19.61
C ALA A 501 -11.22 -7.90 19.10
N GLN A 502 -11.45 -7.84 17.79
CA GLN A 502 -12.73 -8.22 17.17
C GLN A 502 -12.97 -9.74 17.17
N GLU A 503 -11.92 -10.53 16.93
CA GLU A 503 -12.06 -11.98 16.72
C GLU A 503 -11.94 -12.79 18.02
N CYS A 504 -11.11 -12.36 18.99
CA CYS A 504 -11.00 -13.07 20.27
C CYS A 504 -12.17 -12.75 21.21
N GLY A 505 -12.85 -11.61 21.01
CA GLY A 505 -13.66 -10.98 22.05
C GLY A 505 -12.78 -10.65 23.26
N PHE A 506 -13.07 -9.59 24.01
CA PHE A 506 -12.34 -9.31 25.25
C PHE A 506 -13.06 -9.85 26.51
N PRO A 507 -13.31 -11.17 26.71
CA PRO A 507 -13.66 -11.68 28.03
C PRO A 507 -12.47 -12.32 28.75
N VAL A 508 -11.27 -12.36 28.16
CA VAL A 508 -10.11 -13.07 28.75
C VAL A 508 -9.63 -12.41 30.05
N LEU A 509 -9.38 -11.09 30.05
CA LEU A 509 -8.97 -10.36 31.26
C LEU A 509 -10.07 -10.39 32.34
N ALA A 510 -11.34 -10.30 31.92
CA ALA A 510 -12.48 -10.40 32.82
C ALA A 510 -12.57 -11.78 33.48
N SER A 511 -12.37 -12.86 32.72
CA SER A 511 -12.33 -14.22 33.23
C SER A 511 -11.16 -14.46 34.18
N MET A 512 -9.98 -13.92 33.88
CA MET A 512 -8.80 -13.98 34.76
C MET A 512 -9.04 -13.27 36.09
N MET A 513 -9.68 -12.09 36.06
CA MET A 513 -9.99 -11.36 37.29
C MET A 513 -11.07 -12.07 38.11
N ALA A 514 -12.11 -12.58 37.46
CA ALA A 514 -13.17 -13.35 38.10
C ALA A 514 -12.67 -14.64 38.76
N SER A 515 -11.53 -15.21 38.34
CA SER A 515 -10.93 -16.36 39.04
C SER A 515 -10.26 -15.99 40.38
N VAL A 516 -9.95 -14.72 40.60
CA VAL A 516 -9.32 -14.24 41.85
C VAL A 516 -10.34 -13.54 42.75
N TYR A 517 -11.14 -12.62 42.19
CA TYR A 517 -12.21 -11.89 42.89
C TYR A 517 -13.54 -12.07 42.15
N PRO A 518 -14.29 -13.15 42.43
CA PRO A 518 -15.52 -13.47 41.71
C PRO A 518 -16.65 -12.43 41.89
N ALA A 519 -16.57 -11.62 42.96
CA ALA A 519 -17.57 -10.60 43.28
C ALA A 519 -17.33 -9.26 42.56
N ILE A 520 -16.22 -9.12 41.82
CA ILE A 520 -15.86 -7.91 41.08
C ILE A 520 -15.97 -8.20 39.58
N SER A 521 -16.80 -7.44 38.87
CA SER A 521 -16.87 -7.52 37.41
C SER A 521 -15.84 -6.59 36.79
N LEU A 522 -15.16 -7.05 35.74
CA LEU A 522 -14.28 -6.23 34.90
C LEU A 522 -14.90 -6.12 33.50
N GLU A 523 -15.27 -4.91 33.11
CA GLU A 523 -15.99 -4.65 31.86
C GLU A 523 -15.22 -3.65 30.98
N PRO A 524 -15.10 -3.89 29.66
CA PRO A 524 -14.58 -2.87 28.76
C PRO A 524 -15.58 -1.71 28.61
N ASN A 525 -15.09 -0.47 28.64
CA ASN A 525 -15.92 0.71 28.39
C ASN A 525 -16.00 1.01 26.89
N THR A 526 -17.04 0.48 26.25
CA THR A 526 -17.24 0.54 24.79
C THR A 526 -17.49 1.96 24.26
N GLU A 527 -17.94 2.89 25.10
CA GLU A 527 -18.18 4.30 24.71
C GLU A 527 -16.88 5.11 24.67
N LYS A 528 -15.92 4.81 25.57
CA LYS A 528 -14.61 5.51 25.65
C LYS A 528 -13.55 4.94 24.69
N GLY A 529 -13.78 3.73 24.17
CA GLY A 529 -12.92 3.07 23.16
C GLY A 529 -12.07 1.94 23.72
N LEU A 530 -11.29 1.28 22.85
CA LEU A 530 -10.44 0.14 23.22
C LEU A 530 -9.39 0.55 24.28
N GLY A 531 -9.18 -0.28 25.30
CA GLY A 531 -8.20 -0.08 26.37
C GLY A 531 -8.74 0.59 27.64
N PHE A 532 -10.01 1.03 27.64
CA PHE A 532 -10.70 1.55 28.82
C PHE A 532 -11.50 0.44 29.49
N TYR A 533 -11.36 0.32 30.81
CA TYR A 533 -12.02 -0.70 31.61
C TYR A 533 -12.65 -0.09 32.87
N SER A 534 -13.68 -0.77 33.35
CA SER A 534 -14.33 -0.50 34.62
C SER A 534 -14.34 -1.76 35.47
N LEU A 535 -13.87 -1.64 36.72
CA LEU A 535 -14.11 -2.62 37.78
C LEU A 535 -15.32 -2.18 38.57
N LYS A 536 -16.29 -3.09 38.77
CA LYS A 536 -17.51 -2.81 39.55
C LYS A 536 -17.76 -3.91 40.58
N LYS A 537 -18.27 -3.52 41.74
CA LYS A 537 -18.86 -4.49 42.68
C LYS A 537 -20.10 -5.09 42.03
N ALA A 538 -20.24 -6.41 42.06
CA ALA A 538 -21.47 -7.05 41.59
C ALA A 538 -22.65 -6.51 42.43
N GLU A 539 -23.72 -6.06 41.76
CA GLU A 539 -24.95 -5.70 42.48
C GLU A 539 -25.38 -6.92 43.30
N SER A 540 -25.53 -6.74 44.62
CA SER A 540 -26.06 -7.77 45.49
C SER A 540 -27.45 -8.16 44.96
N SER A 541 -27.54 -9.33 44.32
CA SER A 541 -28.79 -9.91 43.82
C SER A 541 -29.77 -10.20 44.95
#